data_AF-A0A1V6FEF6-F1
#
_entry.id   AF-A0A1V6FEF6-F1
#
_cell.length_a   1.000
_cell.length_b   1.000
_cell.length_c   1.000
_cell.angle_alpha   90.00
_cell.angle_beta   90.00
_cell.angle_gamma   90.00
#
_symmetry.space_group_name_H-M   'P 1'
#
loop_
_entity.id
_entity.type
_entity.pdbx_description
1 polymer ?
#
loop_
_entity_poly.entity_id
_entity_poly.type
_entity_poly.pdbx_seq_one_letter_code
_entity_poly.pdbx_strand_id
1 'polypeptide(L)'
;MLGNNEIIQGVDKTAVFTQMLREVPWSSLKMYVQANAPLLKVCTIGGHRLEPNKRDRIEKIILRELDRPNMTEAITNGIFASWYPVHEQVHKQLEDHFHSEDYKTWRQEQNLSEDDYVLTDAKFDEFFRREDFAAWRILLCFSPLKFTHEQADKILHDSQGSAELMDRFKEVEATANDLQKKVDQISAETERLRIRMQGDANEIQDLKRQLRQNKVSLDQARSNHEAAVSEMRRANQTAAQFRSEAEAREEAIREEMNRVVMRLQGDNDRLTKELASWQSRYEEQCNNNTALVEKAAEAEKRSAEALENKEKSDRVAAECQKFADLVLSRIDWPRVGAAMKMTPTVRRNFNSLVRKLSFDENNTLTIEETLPVFWSTLNKTEHDLVEAISESSTREMMDGDAGEFWMGVKESFDDVLVSLEARLAMLGILHDIFFQNMENEDLEKTTGLPISKPKKK
;
A
#
# COMPACT_ATOMS: atom_id res chain seq x y z
N MET A 1 69.35 -10.79 115.88
CA MET A 1 68.66 -10.64 114.58
C MET A 1 68.92 -11.89 113.79
N LEU A 2 67.91 -12.40 113.10
CA LEU A 2 68.03 -13.66 112.36
C LEU A 2 68.95 -13.42 111.16
N GLY A 3 70.09 -14.12 111.12
CA GLY A 3 70.90 -14.23 109.90
C GLY A 3 70.43 -15.39 109.03
N ASN A 4 70.72 -15.35 107.72
CA ASN A 4 70.33 -16.39 106.73
C ASN A 4 70.60 -17.84 107.15
N ASN A 5 71.54 -18.06 108.06
CA ASN A 5 71.97 -19.37 108.51
C ASN A 5 71.25 -19.88 109.78
N GLU A 6 70.32 -19.12 110.35
CA GLU A 6 69.51 -19.55 111.50
C GLU A 6 68.31 -20.42 111.04
N ILE A 7 67.97 -21.44 111.84
CA ILE A 7 66.84 -22.34 111.56
C ILE A 7 65.55 -21.59 111.90
N ILE A 8 64.87 -21.08 110.87
CA ILE A 8 63.54 -20.49 111.01
C ILE A 8 62.54 -21.64 111.21
N GLN A 9 61.98 -21.76 112.41
CA GLN A 9 61.00 -22.82 112.72
C GLN A 9 59.72 -22.63 111.89
N GLY A 10 59.23 -23.71 111.28
CA GLY A 10 57.97 -23.71 110.53
C GLY A 10 58.04 -23.35 109.05
N VAL A 11 59.23 -23.11 108.48
CA VAL A 11 59.41 -22.79 107.05
C VAL A 11 60.08 -23.92 106.29
N ASP A 12 59.43 -24.42 105.23
CA ASP A 12 60.04 -25.33 104.26
C ASP A 12 60.92 -24.54 103.28
N LYS A 13 62.21 -24.39 103.62
CA LYS A 13 63.20 -23.68 102.78
C LYS A 13 63.28 -24.27 101.36
N THR A 14 63.04 -25.57 101.18
CA THR A 14 63.07 -26.22 99.86
C THR A 14 61.87 -25.80 99.00
N ALA A 15 60.68 -25.69 99.60
CA ALA A 15 59.49 -25.19 98.92
C ALA A 15 59.65 -23.71 98.51
N VAL A 16 60.16 -22.87 99.41
CA VAL A 16 60.41 -21.44 99.14
C VAL A 16 61.48 -21.27 98.05
N PHE A 17 62.54 -22.07 98.08
CA PHE A 17 63.55 -22.07 97.01
C PHE A 17 62.96 -22.50 95.66
N THR A 18 62.12 -23.53 95.66
CA THR A 18 61.45 -24.02 94.43
C THR A 18 60.57 -22.93 93.83
N GLN A 19 59.88 -22.15 94.66
CA GLN A 19 59.11 -21.00 94.21
C GLN A 19 60.01 -19.92 93.61
N MET A 20 61.08 -19.52 94.33
CA MET A 20 62.06 -18.56 93.84
C MET A 20 62.60 -18.97 92.46
N LEU A 21 63.00 -20.23 92.30
CA LEU A 21 63.53 -20.77 91.04
C LEU A 21 62.52 -20.70 89.88
N ARG A 22 61.23 -20.91 90.14
CA ARG A 22 60.17 -20.84 89.13
C ARG A 22 59.90 -19.41 88.66
N GLU A 23 60.04 -18.44 89.56
CA GLU A 23 59.78 -17.03 89.25
C GLU A 23 60.90 -16.37 88.45
N VAL A 24 62.12 -16.94 88.45
CA VAL A 24 63.23 -16.41 87.63
C VAL A 24 62.90 -16.53 86.13
N PRO A 25 63.00 -15.44 85.34
CA PRO A 25 62.85 -15.48 83.89
C PRO A 25 63.85 -16.44 83.25
N TRP A 26 63.41 -17.12 82.19
CA TRP A 26 64.24 -18.13 81.53
C TRP A 26 65.60 -17.58 81.05
N SER A 27 65.64 -16.34 80.57
CA SER A 27 66.86 -15.65 80.15
C SER A 27 67.88 -15.56 81.29
N SER A 28 67.46 -15.09 82.47
CA SER A 28 68.32 -14.94 83.65
C SER A 28 68.76 -16.30 84.20
N LEU A 29 67.84 -17.27 84.28
CA LEU A 29 68.17 -18.63 84.72
C LEU A 29 69.19 -19.30 83.79
N LYS A 30 69.02 -19.14 82.48
CA LYS A 30 69.96 -19.65 81.48
C LYS A 30 71.34 -19.02 81.63
N MET A 31 71.42 -17.70 81.79
CA MET A 31 72.70 -17.01 81.98
C MET A 31 73.41 -17.49 83.26
N TYR A 32 72.68 -17.63 84.36
CA TYR A 32 73.23 -18.17 85.61
C TYR A 32 73.80 -19.59 85.42
N VAL A 33 73.03 -20.49 84.80
CA VAL A 33 73.49 -21.86 84.54
C VAL A 33 74.71 -21.88 83.62
N GLN A 34 74.81 -20.98 82.64
CA GLN A 34 75.98 -20.87 81.76
C GLN A 34 77.23 -20.33 82.47
N ALA A 35 77.06 -19.41 83.42
CA ALA A 35 78.15 -18.84 84.20
C ALA A 35 78.72 -19.82 85.25
N ASN A 36 77.88 -20.72 85.77
CA ASN A 36 78.27 -21.71 86.77
C ASN A 36 78.74 -23.02 86.10
N ALA A 37 80.04 -23.15 85.83
CA ALA A 37 80.61 -24.28 85.08
C ALA A 37 80.26 -25.69 85.62
N PRO A 38 80.25 -25.94 86.96
CA PRO A 38 79.73 -27.18 87.53
C PRO A 38 78.27 -27.47 87.16
N LEU A 39 77.38 -26.49 87.28
CA LEU A 39 75.96 -26.59 86.94
C LEU A 39 75.74 -26.77 85.45
N LEU A 40 76.45 -26.01 84.62
CA LEU A 40 76.43 -26.14 83.16
C LEU A 40 76.78 -27.56 82.72
N LYS A 41 77.83 -28.14 83.29
CA LYS A 41 78.26 -29.50 82.99
C LYS A 41 77.13 -30.48 83.27
N VAL A 42 76.50 -30.43 84.45
CA VAL A 42 75.41 -31.35 84.83
C VAL A 42 74.15 -31.14 83.99
N CYS A 43 73.77 -29.90 83.71
CA CYS A 43 72.60 -29.59 82.88
C CYS A 43 72.74 -30.08 81.43
N THR A 44 73.97 -30.11 80.89
CA THR A 44 74.28 -30.50 79.51
C THR A 44 74.74 -31.95 79.33
N ILE A 45 74.85 -32.74 80.42
CA ILE A 45 75.18 -34.18 80.36
C ILE A 45 74.25 -34.87 79.35
N GLY A 46 74.83 -35.64 78.43
CA GLY A 46 74.07 -36.36 77.39
C GLY A 46 73.72 -35.52 76.15
N GLY A 47 74.33 -34.34 75.96
CA GLY A 47 74.14 -33.51 74.77
C GLY A 47 72.89 -32.62 74.81
N HIS A 48 72.27 -32.46 75.98
CA HIS A 48 71.11 -31.60 76.15
C HIS A 48 71.48 -30.12 76.02
N ARG A 49 70.66 -29.37 75.28
CA ARG A 49 70.78 -27.91 75.14
C ARG A 49 69.96 -27.18 76.20
N LEU A 50 70.41 -25.98 76.57
CA LEU A 50 69.68 -25.07 77.46
C LEU A 50 68.58 -24.35 76.66
N GLU A 51 67.43 -24.99 76.52
CA GLU A 51 66.24 -24.49 75.82
C GLU A 51 65.05 -24.26 76.78
N PRO A 52 64.17 -23.27 76.51
CA PRO A 52 63.03 -22.95 77.40
C PRO A 52 62.09 -24.14 77.64
N ASN A 53 61.89 -24.98 76.61
CA ASN A 53 61.08 -26.21 76.67
C ASN A 53 61.65 -27.30 77.60
N LYS A 54 62.89 -27.16 78.07
CA LYS A 54 63.55 -28.09 79.01
C LYS A 54 63.71 -27.48 80.42
N ARG A 55 63.05 -26.35 80.71
CA ARG A 55 63.10 -25.66 82.00
C ARG A 55 62.87 -26.61 83.18
N ASP A 56 61.78 -27.38 83.17
CA ASP A 56 61.44 -28.31 84.27
C ASP A 56 62.55 -29.33 84.58
N ARG A 57 63.26 -29.81 83.55
CA ARG A 57 64.39 -30.73 83.73
C ARG A 57 65.55 -30.01 84.41
N ILE A 58 65.82 -28.77 84.01
CA ILE A 58 66.92 -27.97 84.54
C ILE A 58 66.62 -27.56 85.98
N GLU A 59 65.39 -27.18 86.30
CA GLU A 59 64.96 -26.91 87.67
C GLU A 59 65.15 -28.15 88.58
N LYS A 60 64.76 -29.33 88.11
CA LYS A 60 65.00 -30.60 88.84
C LYS A 60 66.48 -30.90 89.09
N ILE A 61 67.35 -30.53 88.14
CA ILE A 61 68.80 -30.70 88.29
C ILE A 61 69.34 -29.71 89.33
N ILE A 62 68.93 -28.45 89.27
CA ILE A 62 69.31 -27.42 90.24
C ILE A 62 68.86 -27.82 91.65
N LEU A 63 67.62 -28.27 91.80
CA LEU A 63 67.09 -28.76 93.09
C LEU A 63 67.87 -29.97 93.62
N ARG A 64 68.29 -30.90 92.76
CA ARG A 64 69.13 -32.06 93.15
C ARG A 64 70.55 -31.66 93.56
N GLU A 65 71.11 -30.63 92.92
CA GLU A 65 72.47 -30.14 93.24
C GLU A 65 72.50 -29.33 94.55
N LEU A 66 71.37 -28.79 95.01
CA LEU A 66 71.25 -28.14 96.33
C LEU A 66 71.47 -29.10 97.50
N ASP A 67 71.17 -30.39 97.33
CA ASP A 67 71.40 -31.42 98.36
C ASP A 67 72.89 -31.68 98.62
N ARG A 68 73.80 -31.10 97.82
CA ARG A 68 75.25 -31.21 98.01
C ARG A 68 75.77 -30.08 98.91
N PRO A 69 76.30 -30.37 100.11
CA PRO A 69 76.62 -29.35 101.12
C PRO A 69 77.65 -28.30 100.67
N ASN A 70 78.52 -28.63 99.71
CA ASN A 70 79.55 -27.70 99.23
C ASN A 70 79.04 -26.71 98.15
N MET A 71 77.83 -26.92 97.63
CA MET A 71 77.26 -26.13 96.53
C MET A 71 75.97 -25.40 96.93
N THR A 72 75.35 -25.76 98.06
CA THR A 72 74.07 -25.21 98.51
C THR A 72 74.09 -23.68 98.58
N GLU A 73 75.05 -23.08 99.29
CA GLU A 73 75.10 -21.62 99.49
C GLU A 73 75.39 -20.84 98.19
N ALA A 74 76.29 -21.35 97.36
CA ALA A 74 76.62 -20.74 96.07
C ALA A 74 75.41 -20.75 95.11
N ILE A 75 74.62 -21.84 95.13
CA ILE A 75 73.43 -21.97 94.30
C ILE A 75 72.28 -21.10 94.81
N THR A 76 72.05 -21.08 96.13
CA THR A 76 70.98 -20.27 96.72
C THR A 76 71.22 -18.79 96.48
N ASN A 77 72.44 -18.31 96.71
CA ASN A 77 72.79 -16.89 96.53
C ASN A 77 72.79 -16.49 95.06
N GLY A 78 73.26 -17.37 94.16
CA GLY A 78 73.28 -17.11 92.72
C GLY A 78 71.89 -17.04 92.09
N ILE A 79 70.98 -17.92 92.50
CA ILE A 79 69.58 -17.88 92.05
C ILE A 79 68.86 -16.68 92.67
N PHE A 80 69.08 -16.39 93.94
CA PHE A 80 68.53 -15.20 94.59
C PHE A 80 68.95 -13.91 93.87
N ALA A 81 70.24 -13.76 93.53
CA ALA A 81 70.73 -12.61 92.77
C ALA A 81 70.09 -12.47 91.38
N SER A 82 69.69 -13.59 90.77
CA SER A 82 68.98 -13.59 89.48
C SER A 82 67.48 -13.32 89.63
N TRP A 83 66.91 -13.59 90.80
CA TRP A 83 65.50 -13.41 91.14
C TRP A 83 65.21 -12.00 91.64
N TYR A 84 66.10 -11.44 92.47
CA TYR A 84 65.88 -10.18 93.18
C TYR A 84 65.54 -8.99 92.24
N PRO A 85 66.21 -8.77 91.10
CA PRO A 85 65.86 -7.70 90.16
C PRO A 85 64.55 -7.93 89.38
N VAL A 86 63.99 -9.14 89.38
CA VAL A 86 62.74 -9.49 88.66
C VAL A 86 61.54 -8.86 89.35
N HIS A 87 61.60 -8.72 90.67
CA HIS A 87 60.56 -8.10 91.48
C HIS A 87 60.84 -6.60 91.63
N GLU A 88 60.71 -5.87 90.52
CA GLU A 88 61.16 -4.48 90.34
C GLU A 88 60.70 -3.54 91.48
N GLN A 89 59.48 -3.70 91.98
CA GLN A 89 58.92 -2.84 93.01
C GLN A 89 59.61 -3.03 94.37
N VAL A 90 59.77 -4.28 94.82
CA VAL A 90 60.41 -4.61 96.11
C VAL A 90 61.92 -4.34 96.02
N HIS A 91 62.53 -4.71 94.89
CA HIS A 91 63.93 -4.42 94.60
C HIS A 91 64.22 -2.92 94.70
N LYS A 92 63.47 -2.09 93.98
CA LYS A 92 63.70 -0.64 93.96
C LYS A 92 63.52 0.00 95.35
N GLN A 93 62.49 -0.39 96.09
CA GLN A 93 62.23 0.14 97.44
C GLN A 93 63.39 -0.16 98.41
N LEU A 94 63.92 -1.38 98.36
CA LEU A 94 65.03 -1.80 99.22
C LEU A 94 66.34 -1.14 98.79
N GLU A 95 66.66 -1.14 97.49
CA GLU A 95 67.87 -0.52 96.97
C GLU A 95 67.91 0.99 97.21
N ASP A 96 66.81 1.70 96.96
CA ASP A 96 66.71 3.16 97.21
C ASP A 96 66.92 3.47 98.69
N HIS A 97 66.43 2.60 99.60
CA HIS A 97 66.62 2.76 101.04
C HIS A 97 68.08 2.48 101.45
N PHE A 98 68.67 1.36 101.04
CA PHE A 98 70.03 0.99 101.45
C PHE A 98 71.11 1.90 100.85
N HIS A 99 70.83 2.54 99.71
CA HIS A 99 71.73 3.53 99.10
C HIS A 99 71.48 4.97 99.58
N SER A 100 70.43 5.22 100.36
CA SER A 100 70.14 6.54 100.91
C SER A 100 71.20 7.01 101.90
N GLU A 101 71.51 8.31 101.88
CA GLU A 101 72.46 8.91 102.82
C GLU A 101 71.99 8.79 104.29
N ASP A 102 70.67 8.78 104.50
CA ASP A 102 70.03 8.57 105.80
C ASP A 102 70.38 7.17 106.37
N TYR A 103 70.31 6.13 105.54
CA TYR A 103 70.66 4.77 105.96
C TYR A 103 72.17 4.61 106.22
N LYS A 104 73.02 5.22 105.39
CA LYS A 104 74.49 5.18 105.58
C LYS A 104 74.90 5.84 106.90
N THR A 105 74.28 6.96 107.25
CA THR A 105 74.52 7.68 108.50
C THR A 105 74.06 6.85 109.70
N TRP A 106 72.83 6.32 109.63
CA TRP A 106 72.28 5.43 110.68
C TRP A 106 73.15 4.18 110.89
N ARG A 107 73.68 3.59 109.81
CA ARG A 107 74.57 2.42 109.87
C ARG A 107 75.86 2.72 110.65
N GLN A 108 76.47 3.88 110.41
CA GLN A 108 77.69 4.33 111.11
C GLN A 108 77.42 4.55 112.60
N GLU A 109 76.27 5.13 112.95
CA GLU A 109 75.86 5.35 114.35
C GLU A 109 75.63 4.04 115.11
N GLN A 110 75.14 3.00 114.42
CA GLN A 110 74.83 1.69 115.01
C GLN A 110 76.00 0.69 114.99
N ASN A 111 77.20 1.09 114.54
CA ASN A 111 78.39 0.22 114.43
C ASN A 111 78.14 -1.10 113.66
N LEU A 112 77.32 -1.06 112.60
CA LEU A 112 77.06 -2.23 111.76
C LEU A 112 78.20 -2.42 110.73
N SER A 113 78.56 -3.67 110.44
CA SER A 113 79.56 -4.01 109.41
C SER A 113 79.07 -3.68 108.00
N GLU A 114 79.98 -3.55 107.02
CA GLU A 114 79.65 -3.27 105.60
C GLU A 114 78.77 -4.35 104.93
N ASP A 115 78.70 -5.55 105.52
CA ASP A 115 77.91 -6.67 105.01
C ASP A 115 76.57 -6.86 105.73
N ASP A 116 76.28 -6.06 106.76
CA ASP A 116 75.04 -6.18 107.54
C ASP A 116 73.95 -5.24 107.00
N TYR A 117 72.93 -5.81 106.35
CA TYR A 117 71.75 -5.10 105.87
C TYR A 117 70.56 -5.33 106.81
N VAL A 118 69.98 -4.25 107.34
CA VAL A 118 68.94 -4.30 108.40
C VAL A 118 67.82 -3.33 108.07
N LEU A 119 66.57 -3.76 108.23
CA LEU A 119 65.41 -2.87 108.17
C LEU A 119 64.92 -2.53 109.59
N THR A 120 64.75 -1.24 109.86
CA THR A 120 64.05 -0.79 111.08
C THR A 120 62.58 -1.17 111.00
N ASP A 121 61.91 -1.40 112.13
CA ASP A 121 60.51 -1.83 112.15
C ASP A 121 59.57 -0.84 111.45
N ALA A 122 59.84 0.47 111.56
CA ALA A 122 59.07 1.51 110.87
C ALA A 122 59.19 1.41 109.34
N LYS A 123 60.39 1.08 108.82
CA LYS A 123 60.60 0.91 107.38
C LYS A 123 60.11 -0.44 106.88
N PHE A 124 60.19 -1.47 107.71
CA PHE A 124 59.58 -2.76 107.44
C PHE A 124 58.06 -2.61 107.26
N ASP A 125 57.36 -1.95 108.16
CA ASP A 125 55.89 -1.76 108.05
C ASP A 125 55.49 -0.85 106.86
N GLU A 126 56.39 0.02 106.37
CA GLU A 126 56.18 0.84 105.17
C GLU A 126 56.32 0.02 103.88
N PHE A 127 57.33 -0.85 103.81
CA PHE A 127 57.66 -1.62 102.60
C PHE A 127 56.89 -2.94 102.51
N PHE A 128 56.55 -3.54 103.65
CA PHE A 128 55.85 -4.81 103.72
C PHE A 128 54.39 -4.66 103.30
N ARG A 129 54.08 -5.13 102.08
CA ARG A 129 52.71 -5.20 101.54
C ARG A 129 52.24 -6.64 101.45
N ARG A 130 50.95 -6.85 101.74
CA ARG A 130 50.31 -8.17 101.70
C ARG A 130 50.33 -8.82 100.32
N GLU A 131 50.30 -8.03 99.25
CA GLU A 131 50.33 -8.56 97.88
C GLU A 131 51.68 -9.25 97.57
N ASP A 132 52.74 -8.93 98.32
CA ASP A 132 54.11 -9.38 98.09
C ASP A 132 54.57 -10.47 99.08
N PHE A 133 53.66 -11.11 99.82
CA PHE A 133 53.99 -12.15 100.84
C PHE A 133 54.98 -13.21 100.33
N ALA A 134 54.78 -13.67 99.10
CA ALA A 134 55.66 -14.64 98.44
C ALA A 134 57.11 -14.13 98.31
N ALA A 135 57.27 -12.88 97.87
CA ALA A 135 58.58 -12.25 97.71
C ALA A 135 59.26 -12.00 99.07
N TRP A 136 58.50 -11.55 100.08
CA TRP A 136 59.03 -11.34 101.43
C TRP A 136 59.45 -12.65 102.13
N ARG A 137 58.77 -13.78 101.86
CA ARG A 137 59.20 -15.10 102.34
C ARG A 137 60.51 -15.56 101.70
N ILE A 138 60.72 -15.25 100.43
CA ILE A 138 61.99 -15.51 99.72
C ILE A 138 63.10 -14.63 100.29
N LEU A 139 62.83 -13.34 100.53
CA LEU A 139 63.77 -12.42 101.18
C LEU A 139 64.17 -12.90 102.58
N LEU A 140 63.21 -13.33 103.40
CA LEU A 140 63.47 -13.85 104.73
C LEU A 140 64.40 -15.09 104.75
N CYS A 141 64.37 -15.91 103.69
CA CYS A 141 65.12 -17.17 103.65
C CYS A 141 66.47 -17.08 102.93
N PHE A 142 66.61 -16.19 101.94
CA PHE A 142 67.74 -16.19 100.99
C PHE A 142 68.39 -14.82 100.77
N SER A 143 67.84 -13.73 101.32
CA SER A 143 68.42 -12.39 101.20
C SER A 143 69.44 -12.12 102.31
N PRO A 144 70.54 -11.39 102.08
CA PRO A 144 71.47 -10.98 103.15
C PRO A 144 70.85 -10.07 104.24
N LEU A 145 69.56 -9.74 104.13
CA LEU A 145 68.80 -8.95 105.08
C LEU A 145 68.60 -9.67 106.42
N LYS A 146 68.92 -9.00 107.51
CA LYS A 146 68.65 -9.48 108.87
C LYS A 146 67.30 -8.96 109.36
N PHE A 147 66.41 -9.89 109.70
CA PHE A 147 65.08 -9.58 110.22
C PHE A 147 65.03 -9.75 111.75
N THR A 148 64.18 -8.96 112.41
CA THR A 148 63.81 -9.20 113.81
C THR A 148 62.83 -10.39 113.90
N HIS A 149 62.69 -11.00 115.08
CA HIS A 149 61.75 -12.13 115.24
C HIS A 149 60.29 -11.70 114.98
N GLU A 150 59.93 -10.47 115.38
CA GLU A 150 58.59 -9.91 115.15
C GLU A 150 58.31 -9.68 113.66
N GLN A 151 59.30 -9.22 112.90
CA GLN A 151 59.19 -9.07 111.44
C GLN A 151 59.04 -10.44 110.76
N ALA A 152 59.79 -11.45 111.18
CA ALA A 152 59.68 -12.80 110.64
C ALA A 152 58.29 -13.41 110.91
N ASP A 153 57.73 -13.24 112.10
CA ASP A 153 56.38 -13.73 112.44
C ASP A 153 55.29 -13.06 111.58
N LYS A 154 55.42 -11.75 111.30
CA LYS A 154 54.50 -11.01 110.41
C LYS A 154 54.51 -11.55 108.97
N ILE A 155 55.67 -11.98 108.45
CA ILE A 155 55.80 -12.54 107.09
C ILE A 155 55.16 -13.94 106.99
N LEU A 156 55.07 -14.67 108.10
CA LEU A 156 54.63 -16.06 108.12
C LEU A 156 53.12 -16.27 108.37
N HIS A 157 52.40 -15.33 108.97
CA HIS A 157 50.96 -15.49 109.29
C HIS A 157 50.01 -15.01 108.17
N ASP A 158 49.31 -15.96 107.53
CA ASP A 158 48.49 -15.79 106.30
C ASP A 158 46.95 -15.66 106.55
N SER A 159 46.52 -15.43 107.80
CA SER A 159 45.11 -15.64 108.18
C SER A 159 44.13 -14.49 107.89
N GLN A 160 44.55 -13.42 107.18
CA GLN A 160 43.68 -12.26 106.92
C GLN A 160 43.14 -12.14 105.47
N GLY A 161 43.52 -13.01 104.53
CA GLY A 161 43.16 -12.90 103.09
C GLY A 161 41.78 -13.44 102.67
N SER A 162 41.05 -14.18 103.52
CA SER A 162 39.81 -14.87 103.13
C SER A 162 38.60 -13.95 102.94
N ALA A 163 38.59 -12.75 103.51
CA ALA A 163 37.43 -11.86 103.45
C ALA A 163 37.40 -11.02 102.15
N GLU A 164 38.54 -10.47 101.73
CA GLU A 164 38.64 -9.63 100.52
C GLU A 164 38.50 -10.43 99.22
N LEU A 165 38.91 -11.69 99.20
CA LEU A 165 38.70 -12.60 98.06
C LEU A 165 37.22 -12.88 97.80
N MET A 166 36.40 -12.97 98.86
CA MET A 166 34.97 -13.20 98.73
C MET A 166 34.24 -12.00 98.15
N ASP A 167 34.67 -10.78 98.44
CA ASP A 167 34.08 -9.57 97.88
C ASP A 167 34.46 -9.38 96.40
N ARG A 168 35.70 -9.68 96.01
CA ARG A 168 36.09 -9.73 94.59
C ARG A 168 35.33 -10.83 93.83
N PHE A 169 35.05 -11.97 94.46
CA PHE A 169 34.27 -13.04 93.84
C PHE A 169 32.84 -12.59 93.54
N LYS A 170 32.21 -11.85 94.46
CA LYS A 170 30.86 -11.27 94.25
C LYS A 170 30.84 -10.24 93.12
N GLU A 171 31.85 -9.38 93.01
CA GLU A 171 31.95 -8.43 91.89
C GLU A 171 32.15 -9.13 90.53
N VAL A 172 32.98 -10.17 90.48
CA VAL A 172 33.17 -10.97 89.27
C VAL A 172 31.88 -11.72 88.90
N GLU A 173 31.15 -12.24 89.87
CA GLU A 173 29.87 -12.92 89.64
C GLU A 173 28.79 -11.93 89.15
N ALA A 174 28.76 -10.71 89.69
CA ALA A 174 27.87 -9.66 89.22
C ALA A 174 28.18 -9.23 87.77
N THR A 175 29.46 -9.03 87.44
CA THR A 175 29.88 -8.67 86.06
C THR A 175 29.67 -9.80 85.07
N ALA A 176 29.87 -11.06 85.48
CA ALA A 176 29.57 -12.23 84.66
C ALA A 176 28.07 -12.34 84.33
N ASN A 177 27.20 -12.12 85.31
CA ASN A 177 25.75 -12.12 85.10
C ASN A 177 25.30 -10.99 84.16
N ASP A 178 25.90 -9.80 84.27
CA ASP A 178 25.57 -8.68 83.40
C ASP A 178 26.06 -8.88 81.96
N LEU A 179 27.25 -9.49 81.79
CA LEU A 179 27.76 -9.91 80.48
C LEU A 179 26.87 -11.00 79.87
N GLN A 180 26.42 -11.97 80.66
CA GLN A 180 25.52 -13.02 80.18
C GLN A 180 24.21 -12.44 79.65
N LYS A 181 23.60 -11.48 80.37
CA LYS A 181 22.40 -10.78 79.89
C LYS A 181 22.63 -10.03 78.58
N LYS A 182 23.81 -9.40 78.41
CA LYS A 182 24.16 -8.73 77.15
C LYS A 182 24.36 -9.73 76.01
N VAL A 183 25.00 -10.87 76.27
CA VAL A 183 25.15 -11.96 75.29
C VAL A 183 23.78 -12.47 74.85
N ASP A 184 22.87 -12.71 75.80
CA ASP A 184 21.52 -13.18 75.51
C ASP A 184 20.74 -12.14 74.66
N GLN A 185 20.82 -10.85 75.00
CA GLN A 185 20.23 -9.77 74.20
C GLN A 185 20.78 -9.72 72.77
N ILE A 186 22.10 -9.77 72.61
CA ILE A 186 22.75 -9.77 71.28
C ILE A 186 22.39 -11.04 70.50
N SER A 187 22.28 -12.19 71.16
CA SER A 187 21.85 -13.44 70.52
C SER A 187 20.42 -13.35 70.00
N ALA A 188 19.51 -12.75 70.78
CA ALA A 188 18.13 -12.56 70.38
C ALA A 188 18.00 -11.55 69.23
N GLU A 189 18.83 -10.50 69.23
CA GLU A 189 18.85 -9.51 68.14
C GLU A 189 19.45 -10.09 66.85
N THR A 190 20.52 -10.88 66.94
CA THR A 190 21.09 -11.57 65.78
C THR A 190 20.14 -12.59 65.17
N GLU A 191 19.38 -13.34 65.99
CA GLU A 191 18.36 -14.25 65.47
C GLU A 191 17.19 -13.51 64.79
N ARG A 192 16.74 -12.39 65.36
CA ARG A 192 15.73 -11.54 64.71
C ARG A 192 16.20 -10.99 63.37
N LEU A 193 17.44 -10.52 63.30
CA LEU A 193 18.04 -10.03 62.05
C LEU A 193 18.19 -11.17 61.03
N ARG A 194 18.56 -12.37 61.46
CA ARG A 194 18.65 -13.56 60.61
C ARG A 194 17.30 -13.94 60.02
N ILE A 195 16.24 -13.97 60.82
CA ILE A 195 14.87 -14.23 60.36
C ILE A 195 14.44 -13.17 59.34
N ARG A 196 14.73 -11.88 59.62
CA ARG A 196 14.41 -10.79 58.68
C ARG A 196 15.17 -10.93 57.36
N MET A 197 16.47 -11.18 57.40
CA MET A 197 17.26 -11.43 56.20
C MET A 197 16.74 -12.62 55.38
N GLN A 198 16.28 -13.67 56.05
CA GLN A 198 15.69 -14.83 55.37
C GLN A 198 14.34 -14.47 54.73
N GLY A 199 13.52 -13.66 55.39
CA GLY A 199 12.28 -13.10 54.83
C GLY A 199 12.54 -12.26 53.58
N ASP A 200 13.46 -11.29 53.68
CA ASP A 200 13.85 -10.41 52.57
C ASP A 200 14.45 -11.21 51.40
N ALA A 201 15.23 -12.26 51.69
CA ALA A 201 15.79 -13.14 50.65
C ALA A 201 14.71 -13.90 49.88
N ASN A 202 13.67 -14.38 50.57
CA ASN A 202 12.53 -15.04 49.93
C ASN A 202 11.72 -14.05 49.07
N GLU A 203 11.46 -12.85 49.59
CA GLU A 203 10.76 -11.80 48.84
C GLU A 203 11.52 -11.41 47.57
N ILE A 204 12.85 -11.28 47.66
CA ILE A 204 13.72 -11.04 46.49
C ILE A 204 13.62 -12.18 45.47
N GLN A 205 13.55 -13.43 45.91
CA GLN A 205 13.38 -14.57 44.99
C GLN A 205 12.03 -14.54 44.28
N ASP A 206 10.95 -14.22 45.00
CA ASP A 206 9.61 -14.11 44.44
C ASP A 206 9.52 -12.95 43.44
N LEU A 207 10.06 -11.79 43.78
CA LEU A 207 10.15 -10.65 42.86
C LEU A 207 10.96 -11.00 41.60
N LYS A 208 12.09 -11.71 41.73
CA LYS A 208 12.86 -12.20 40.57
C LYS A 208 12.08 -13.20 39.72
N ARG A 209 11.20 -14.00 40.32
CA ARG A 209 10.32 -14.94 39.59
C ARG A 209 9.23 -14.17 38.83
N GLN A 210 8.57 -13.22 39.48
CA GLN A 210 7.56 -12.36 38.85
C GLN A 210 8.15 -11.54 37.71
N LEU A 211 9.34 -10.96 37.90
CA LEU A 211 10.00 -10.16 36.87
C LEU A 211 10.33 -11.00 35.62
N ARG A 212 10.74 -12.26 35.81
CA ARG A 212 10.93 -13.21 34.70
C ARG A 212 9.63 -13.54 33.97
N GLN A 213 8.55 -13.79 34.71
CA GLN A 213 7.23 -14.04 34.11
C GLN A 213 6.71 -12.83 33.33
N ASN A 214 6.81 -11.63 33.91
CA ASN A 214 6.41 -10.39 33.26
C ASN A 214 7.23 -10.13 31.99
N LYS A 215 8.54 -10.41 32.02
CA LYS A 215 9.38 -10.28 30.82
C LYS A 215 8.92 -11.21 29.69
N VAL A 216 8.65 -12.47 30.00
CA VAL A 216 8.13 -13.44 29.02
C VAL A 216 6.78 -13.00 28.47
N SER A 217 5.87 -12.54 29.34
CA SER A 217 4.56 -12.02 28.92
C SER A 217 4.67 -10.80 28.00
N LEU A 218 5.61 -9.89 28.30
CA LEU A 218 5.86 -8.69 27.51
C LEU A 218 6.47 -9.03 26.15
N ASP A 219 7.43 -9.96 26.10
CA ASP A 219 8.02 -10.46 24.85
C ASP A 219 6.96 -11.16 23.98
N GLN A 220 6.06 -11.95 24.58
CA GLN A 220 4.93 -12.56 23.87
C GLN A 220 3.95 -11.51 23.32
N ALA A 221 3.63 -10.48 24.10
CA ALA A 221 2.76 -9.39 23.68
C ALA A 221 3.37 -8.59 22.51
N ARG A 222 4.69 -8.35 22.55
CA ARG A 222 5.43 -7.71 21.44
C ARG A 222 5.38 -8.57 20.17
N SER A 223 5.66 -9.86 20.28
CA SER A 223 5.58 -10.80 19.14
C SER A 223 4.18 -10.82 18.52
N ASN A 224 3.13 -10.89 19.34
CA ASN A 224 1.74 -10.84 18.88
C ASN A 224 1.41 -9.50 18.18
N HIS A 225 1.92 -8.39 18.71
CA HIS A 225 1.73 -7.08 18.11
C HIS A 225 2.43 -6.96 16.74
N GLU A 226 3.66 -7.44 16.62
CA GLU A 226 4.40 -7.48 15.35
C GLU A 226 3.68 -8.34 14.30
N ALA A 227 3.16 -9.50 14.72
CA ALA A 227 2.34 -10.36 13.85
C ALA A 227 1.07 -9.64 13.37
N ALA A 228 0.34 -8.98 14.26
CA ALA A 228 -0.86 -8.21 13.92
C ALA A 228 -0.56 -7.04 12.98
N VAL A 229 0.55 -6.32 13.17
CA VAL A 229 0.99 -5.24 12.28
C VAL A 229 1.34 -5.78 10.88
N SER A 230 2.01 -6.93 10.81
CA SER A 230 2.33 -7.60 9.55
C SER A 230 1.07 -8.03 8.80
N GLU A 231 0.10 -8.62 9.50
CA GLU A 231 -1.21 -8.98 8.92
C GLU A 231 -1.98 -7.76 8.46
N MET A 232 -2.03 -6.69 9.26
CA MET A 232 -2.68 -5.44 8.87
C MET A 232 -2.04 -4.84 7.62
N ARG A 233 -0.70 -4.92 7.50
CA ARG A 233 0.01 -4.45 6.30
C ARG A 233 -0.36 -5.27 5.07
N ARG A 234 -0.45 -6.60 5.20
CA ARG A 234 -0.92 -7.48 4.11
C ARG A 234 -2.37 -7.19 3.73
N ALA A 235 -3.26 -7.06 4.70
CA ALA A 235 -4.67 -6.73 4.48
C ALA A 235 -4.84 -5.36 3.79
N ASN A 236 -4.03 -4.36 4.15
CA ASN A 236 -4.05 -3.06 3.49
C ASN A 236 -3.54 -3.15 2.04
N GLN A 237 -2.51 -3.96 1.78
CA GLN A 237 -2.02 -4.19 0.41
C GLN A 237 -3.06 -4.88 -0.46
N THR A 238 -3.73 -5.92 0.05
CA THR A 238 -4.80 -6.61 -0.70
C THR A 238 -6.00 -5.69 -0.91
N ALA A 239 -6.38 -4.89 0.09
CA ALA A 239 -7.45 -3.89 -0.06
C ALA A 239 -7.09 -2.83 -1.11
N ALA A 240 -5.84 -2.36 -1.16
CA ALA A 240 -5.39 -1.42 -2.19
C ALA A 240 -5.42 -2.03 -3.60
N GLN A 241 -5.01 -3.30 -3.75
CA GLN A 241 -5.12 -4.03 -5.01
C GLN A 241 -6.57 -4.15 -5.46
N PHE A 242 -7.49 -4.57 -4.58
CA PHE A 242 -8.91 -4.66 -4.92
C PHE A 242 -9.52 -3.31 -5.30
N ARG A 243 -9.12 -2.21 -4.63
CA ARG A 243 -9.56 -0.87 -5.02
C ARG A 243 -9.07 -0.50 -6.42
N SER A 244 -7.80 -0.73 -6.71
CA SER A 244 -7.24 -0.45 -8.03
C SER A 244 -7.90 -1.30 -9.13
N GLU A 245 -8.17 -2.57 -8.87
CA GLU A 245 -8.91 -3.44 -9.81
C GLU A 245 -10.36 -2.97 -10.00
N ALA A 246 -11.03 -2.54 -8.93
CA ALA A 246 -12.39 -2.01 -9.00
C ALA A 246 -12.44 -0.71 -9.82
N GLU A 247 -11.52 0.23 -9.56
CA GLU A 247 -11.38 1.47 -10.33
C GLU A 247 -11.11 1.19 -11.81
N ALA A 248 -10.20 0.26 -12.12
CA ALA A 248 -9.91 -0.13 -13.50
C ALA A 248 -11.12 -0.76 -14.20
N ARG A 249 -11.91 -1.57 -13.50
CA ARG A 249 -13.16 -2.14 -14.03
C ARG A 249 -14.22 -1.08 -14.24
N GLU A 250 -14.37 -0.14 -13.31
CA GLU A 250 -15.32 0.95 -13.44
C GLU A 250 -14.98 1.84 -14.63
N GLU A 251 -13.70 2.18 -14.82
CA GLU A 251 -13.25 2.97 -15.96
C GLU A 251 -13.48 2.23 -17.29
N ALA A 252 -13.16 0.93 -17.35
CA ALA A 252 -13.43 0.12 -18.54
C ALA A 252 -14.93 0.06 -18.88
N ILE A 253 -15.80 -0.04 -17.87
CA ILE A 253 -17.26 0.01 -18.06
C ILE A 253 -17.70 1.39 -18.56
N ARG A 254 -17.15 2.47 -18.00
CA ARG A 254 -17.45 3.85 -18.44
C ARG A 254 -17.02 4.08 -19.88
N GLU A 255 -15.82 3.65 -20.26
CA GLU A 255 -15.33 3.74 -21.64
C GLU A 255 -16.23 2.97 -22.61
N GLU A 256 -16.61 1.74 -22.29
CA GLU A 256 -17.48 0.94 -23.15
C GLU A 256 -18.89 1.54 -23.24
N MET A 257 -19.43 2.03 -22.12
CA MET A 257 -20.70 2.75 -22.12
C MET A 257 -20.64 4.00 -23.01
N ASN A 258 -19.56 4.78 -22.93
CA ASN A 258 -19.36 5.96 -23.78
C ASN A 258 -19.26 5.58 -25.27
N ARG A 259 -18.58 4.48 -25.61
CA ARG A 259 -18.51 3.98 -27.00
C ARG A 259 -19.89 3.58 -27.52
N VAL A 260 -20.70 2.89 -26.70
CA VAL A 260 -22.07 2.50 -27.07
C VAL A 260 -22.95 3.73 -27.23
N VAL A 261 -22.88 4.70 -26.32
CA VAL A 261 -23.64 5.96 -26.42
C VAL A 261 -23.29 6.71 -27.71
N MET A 262 -22.01 6.86 -28.03
CA MET A 262 -21.57 7.54 -29.25
C MET A 262 -22.05 6.81 -30.52
N ARG A 263 -22.03 5.47 -30.52
CA ARG A 263 -22.55 4.66 -31.63
C ARG A 263 -24.06 4.87 -31.80
N LEU A 264 -24.83 4.77 -30.72
CA LEU A 264 -26.28 4.96 -30.74
C LEU A 264 -26.67 6.38 -31.14
N GLN A 265 -25.93 7.39 -30.70
CA GLN A 265 -26.11 8.78 -31.16
C GLN A 265 -25.88 8.89 -32.66
N GLY A 266 -24.80 8.31 -33.20
CA GLY A 266 -24.52 8.30 -34.63
C GLY A 266 -25.60 7.58 -35.46
N ASP A 267 -26.11 6.44 -34.98
CA ASP A 267 -27.22 5.73 -35.62
C ASP A 267 -28.52 6.56 -35.56
N ASN A 268 -28.80 7.23 -34.44
CA ASN A 268 -29.97 8.10 -34.29
C ASN A 268 -29.89 9.31 -35.24
N ASP A 269 -28.72 9.93 -35.38
CA ASP A 269 -28.50 11.02 -36.33
C ASP A 269 -28.68 10.54 -37.78
N ARG A 270 -28.20 9.33 -38.11
CA ARG A 270 -28.42 8.73 -39.44
C ARG A 270 -29.90 8.51 -39.71
N LEU A 271 -30.61 7.86 -38.79
CA LEU A 271 -32.04 7.58 -38.91
C LEU A 271 -32.87 8.86 -39.00
N THR A 272 -32.51 9.89 -38.22
CA THR A 272 -33.16 11.20 -38.26
C THR A 272 -33.00 11.86 -39.64
N LYS A 273 -31.80 11.78 -40.24
CA LYS A 273 -31.56 12.28 -41.61
C LYS A 273 -32.32 11.47 -42.67
N GLU A 274 -32.34 10.15 -42.55
CA GLU A 274 -33.11 9.29 -43.45
C GLU A 274 -34.61 9.61 -43.37
N LEU A 275 -35.15 9.75 -42.16
CA LEU A 275 -36.54 10.14 -41.94
C LEU A 275 -36.87 11.49 -42.59
N ALA A 276 -36.03 12.51 -42.37
CA ALA A 276 -36.20 13.82 -43.00
C ALA A 276 -36.17 13.73 -44.54
N SER A 277 -35.28 12.89 -45.10
CA SER A 277 -35.21 12.68 -46.54
C SER A 277 -36.48 12.01 -47.09
N TRP A 278 -37.04 11.03 -46.37
CA TRP A 278 -38.27 10.35 -46.75
C TRP A 278 -39.48 11.28 -46.66
N GLN A 279 -39.55 12.10 -45.61
CA GLN A 279 -40.59 13.13 -45.47
C GLN A 279 -40.55 14.11 -46.64
N SER A 280 -39.36 14.62 -47.00
CA SER A 280 -39.21 15.53 -48.14
C SER A 280 -39.61 14.87 -49.47
N ARG A 281 -39.21 13.62 -49.71
CA ARG A 281 -39.62 12.87 -50.92
C ARG A 281 -41.13 12.64 -50.97
N TYR A 282 -41.74 12.35 -49.83
CA TYR A 282 -43.18 12.16 -49.75
C TYR A 282 -43.94 13.46 -50.05
N GLU A 283 -43.51 14.58 -49.47
CA GLU A 283 -44.07 15.91 -49.76
C GLU A 283 -43.92 16.28 -51.25
N GLU A 284 -42.74 16.02 -51.83
CA GLU A 284 -42.50 16.22 -53.26
C GLU A 284 -43.45 15.36 -54.12
N GLN A 285 -43.65 14.09 -53.75
CA GLN A 285 -44.59 13.21 -54.44
C GLN A 285 -46.04 13.69 -54.32
N CYS A 286 -46.46 14.17 -53.13
CA CYS A 286 -47.77 14.77 -52.94
C CYS A 286 -47.97 15.99 -53.85
N ASN A 287 -46.98 16.89 -53.90
CA ASN A 287 -47.02 18.08 -54.76
C ASN A 287 -47.08 17.70 -56.25
N ASN A 288 -46.26 16.73 -56.67
CA ASN A 288 -46.27 16.22 -58.03
C ASN A 288 -47.60 15.58 -58.41
N ASN A 289 -48.21 14.80 -57.51
CA ASN A 289 -49.53 14.20 -57.73
C ASN A 289 -50.61 15.29 -57.86
N THR A 290 -50.60 16.31 -57.01
CA THR A 290 -51.53 17.45 -57.13
C THR A 290 -51.38 18.14 -58.48
N ALA A 291 -50.14 18.44 -58.90
CA ALA A 291 -49.87 19.07 -60.20
C ALA A 291 -50.28 18.18 -61.39
N LEU A 292 -50.14 16.85 -61.28
CA LEU A 292 -50.61 15.91 -62.30
C LEU A 292 -52.14 15.89 -62.39
N VAL A 293 -52.84 15.93 -61.26
CA VAL A 293 -54.31 16.02 -61.22
C VAL A 293 -54.79 17.31 -61.87
N GLU A 294 -54.15 18.45 -61.59
CA GLU A 294 -54.45 19.73 -62.24
C GLU A 294 -54.22 19.66 -63.76
N LYS A 295 -53.07 19.14 -64.20
CA LYS A 295 -52.78 18.95 -65.63
C LYS A 295 -53.76 18.02 -66.33
N ALA A 296 -54.18 16.95 -65.67
CA ALA A 296 -55.19 16.03 -66.20
C ALA A 296 -56.53 16.74 -66.38
N ALA A 297 -56.98 17.52 -65.38
CA ALA A 297 -58.20 18.32 -65.48
C ALA A 297 -58.13 19.38 -66.59
N GLU A 298 -56.99 20.05 -66.78
CA GLU A 298 -56.78 20.99 -67.88
C GLU A 298 -56.81 20.30 -69.25
N ALA A 299 -56.20 19.11 -69.37
CA ALA A 299 -56.20 18.33 -70.60
C ALA A 299 -57.59 17.82 -70.96
N GLU A 300 -58.37 17.34 -69.98
CA GLU A 300 -59.78 16.97 -70.16
C GLU A 300 -60.61 18.15 -70.65
N LYS A 301 -60.42 19.33 -70.05
CA LYS A 301 -61.11 20.56 -70.50
C LYS A 301 -60.77 20.91 -71.96
N ARG A 302 -59.48 20.89 -72.33
CA ARG A 302 -59.05 21.15 -73.72
C ARG A 302 -59.59 20.12 -74.70
N SER A 303 -59.64 18.85 -74.31
CA SER A 303 -60.22 17.77 -75.13
C SER A 303 -61.71 18.00 -75.36
N ALA A 304 -62.46 18.38 -74.32
CA ALA A 304 -63.87 18.73 -74.44
C ALA A 304 -64.10 19.93 -75.36
N GLU A 305 -63.31 21.01 -75.23
CA GLU A 305 -63.37 22.18 -76.11
C GLU A 305 -63.03 21.82 -77.57
N ALA A 306 -62.04 20.95 -77.80
CA ALA A 306 -61.67 20.49 -79.13
C ALA A 306 -62.79 19.63 -79.77
N LEU A 307 -63.45 18.77 -78.99
CA LEU A 307 -64.57 17.96 -79.47
C LEU A 307 -65.77 18.85 -79.87
N GLU A 308 -66.10 19.84 -79.04
CA GLU A 308 -67.18 20.80 -79.34
C GLU A 308 -66.88 21.60 -80.63
N ASN A 309 -65.63 22.02 -80.83
CA ASN A 309 -65.21 22.71 -82.05
C ASN A 309 -65.28 21.80 -83.28
N LYS A 310 -64.91 20.53 -83.14
CA LYS A 310 -65.03 19.54 -84.22
C LYS A 310 -66.50 19.33 -84.61
N GLU A 311 -67.40 19.13 -83.64
CA GLU A 311 -68.83 18.98 -83.92
C GLU A 311 -69.42 20.20 -84.65
N LYS A 312 -68.99 21.42 -84.27
CA LYS A 312 -69.39 22.64 -84.98
C LYS A 312 -68.89 22.64 -86.43
N SER A 313 -67.64 22.24 -86.66
CA SER A 313 -67.06 22.13 -88.00
C SER A 313 -67.79 21.07 -88.86
N ASP A 314 -68.09 19.91 -88.29
CA ASP A 314 -68.78 18.81 -88.99
C ASP A 314 -70.21 19.21 -89.40
N ARG A 315 -70.91 19.99 -88.57
CA ARG A 315 -72.23 20.57 -88.94
C ARG A 315 -72.14 21.50 -90.14
N VAL A 316 -71.15 22.40 -90.16
CA VAL A 316 -70.94 23.32 -91.29
C VAL A 316 -70.61 22.54 -92.57
N ALA A 317 -69.75 21.52 -92.48
CA ALA A 317 -69.43 20.66 -93.62
C ALA A 317 -70.67 19.94 -94.17
N ALA A 318 -71.53 19.41 -93.30
CA ALA A 318 -72.77 18.76 -93.70
C ALA A 318 -73.77 19.73 -94.37
N GLU A 319 -73.81 21.00 -93.96
CA GLU A 319 -74.61 22.04 -94.63
C GLU A 319 -74.10 22.34 -96.05
N CYS A 320 -72.78 22.43 -96.24
CA CYS A 320 -72.17 22.61 -97.56
C CYS A 320 -72.44 21.43 -98.50
N GLN A 321 -72.42 20.19 -98.00
CA GLN A 321 -72.67 18.99 -98.80
C GLN A 321 -74.07 19.00 -99.45
N LYS A 322 -75.10 19.43 -98.70
CA LYS A 322 -76.49 19.51 -99.21
C LYS A 322 -76.64 20.43 -100.43
N PHE A 323 -75.81 21.46 -100.54
CA PHE A 323 -75.82 22.37 -101.68
C PHE A 323 -75.27 21.70 -102.95
N ALA A 324 -74.20 20.91 -102.82
CA ALA A 324 -73.60 20.18 -103.94
C ALA A 324 -74.56 19.11 -104.52
N ASP A 325 -75.25 18.36 -103.65
CA ASP A 325 -76.23 17.34 -104.06
C ASP A 325 -77.43 17.96 -104.82
N LEU A 326 -77.84 19.16 -104.41
CA LEU A 326 -78.92 19.90 -105.08
C LEU A 326 -78.56 20.31 -106.52
N VAL A 327 -77.31 20.68 -106.77
CA VAL A 327 -76.82 21.07 -108.11
C VAL A 327 -76.71 19.85 -109.03
N LEU A 328 -76.16 18.75 -108.52
CA LEU A 328 -75.91 17.54 -109.32
C LEU A 328 -77.21 16.82 -109.73
N SER A 329 -78.24 16.85 -108.88
CA SER A 329 -79.56 16.24 -109.17
C SER A 329 -80.35 16.96 -110.27
N ARG A 330 -79.97 18.18 -110.65
CA ARG A 330 -80.67 19.02 -111.64
C ARG A 330 -80.09 18.91 -113.07
N ILE A 331 -78.98 18.20 -113.25
CA ILE A 331 -78.31 18.07 -114.56
C ILE A 331 -78.91 16.87 -115.33
N ASP A 332 -79.34 17.12 -116.57
CA ASP A 332 -79.84 16.11 -117.51
C ASP A 332 -78.67 15.52 -118.34
N TRP A 333 -77.97 14.55 -117.74
CA TRP A 333 -76.74 13.95 -118.28
C TRP A 333 -76.86 13.33 -119.69
N PRO A 334 -77.97 12.66 -120.05
CA PRO A 334 -78.20 12.20 -121.43
C PRO A 334 -78.16 13.34 -122.45
N ARG A 335 -78.70 14.51 -122.10
CA ARG A 335 -78.72 15.69 -122.98
C ARG A 335 -77.35 16.34 -123.10
N VAL A 336 -76.56 16.32 -122.03
CA VAL A 336 -75.15 16.75 -122.03
C VAL A 336 -74.31 15.87 -122.96
N GLY A 337 -74.48 14.55 -122.92
CA GLY A 337 -73.77 13.61 -123.79
C GLY A 337 -74.09 13.79 -125.28
N ALA A 338 -75.32 14.17 -125.62
CA ALA A 338 -75.74 14.40 -127.00
C ALA A 338 -75.20 15.70 -127.63
N ALA A 339 -74.91 16.72 -126.81
CA ALA A 339 -74.42 18.03 -127.26
C ALA A 339 -72.91 18.08 -127.57
N MET A 340 -72.17 17.03 -127.18
CA MET A 340 -70.71 16.94 -127.35
C MET A 340 -70.31 16.75 -128.83
N LYS A 341 -69.91 17.83 -129.52
CA LYS A 341 -69.27 17.78 -130.85
C LYS A 341 -67.80 17.31 -130.76
N MET A 342 -67.60 16.01 -130.55
CA MET A 342 -66.27 15.39 -130.44
C MET A 342 -65.70 14.99 -131.82
N THR A 343 -64.39 15.10 -132.00
CA THR A 343 -63.63 14.54 -133.15
C THR A 343 -63.73 13.00 -133.18
N PRO A 344 -63.56 12.31 -134.32
CA PRO A 344 -63.81 10.86 -134.42
C PRO A 344 -62.99 9.99 -133.45
N THR A 345 -61.73 10.38 -133.19
CA THR A 345 -60.83 9.69 -132.26
C THR A 345 -61.27 9.89 -130.82
N VAL A 346 -61.60 11.14 -130.44
CA VAL A 346 -62.12 11.47 -129.10
C VAL A 346 -63.49 10.84 -128.89
N ARG A 347 -64.35 10.81 -129.91
CA ARG A 347 -65.64 10.13 -129.87
C ARG A 347 -65.49 8.63 -129.65
N ARG A 348 -64.50 7.98 -130.28
CA ARG A 348 -64.25 6.53 -130.10
C ARG A 348 -63.73 6.22 -128.69
N ASN A 349 -62.82 7.03 -128.17
CA ASN A 349 -62.24 6.84 -126.84
C ASN A 349 -63.21 7.26 -125.72
N PHE A 350 -63.94 8.36 -125.90
CA PHE A 350 -65.05 8.79 -125.04
C PHE A 350 -66.16 7.73 -125.02
N ASN A 351 -66.61 7.22 -126.17
CA ASN A 351 -67.58 6.11 -126.20
C ASN A 351 -67.04 4.81 -125.61
N SER A 352 -65.72 4.56 -125.65
CA SER A 352 -65.09 3.41 -124.97
C SER A 352 -65.02 3.60 -123.46
N LEU A 353 -64.84 4.82 -122.97
CA LEU A 353 -64.87 5.17 -121.56
C LEU A 353 -66.31 5.12 -121.04
N VAL A 354 -67.26 5.68 -121.79
CA VAL A 354 -68.70 5.63 -121.51
C VAL A 354 -69.24 4.20 -121.55
N ARG A 355 -68.77 3.31 -122.44
CA ARG A 355 -69.16 1.88 -122.42
C ARG A 355 -68.64 1.10 -121.21
N LYS A 356 -67.56 1.57 -120.57
CA LYS A 356 -67.07 0.99 -119.30
C LYS A 356 -67.82 1.54 -118.09
N LEU A 357 -68.60 2.60 -118.27
CA LEU A 357 -69.63 3.03 -117.32
C LEU A 357 -70.84 2.13 -117.56
N SER A 358 -71.06 1.17 -116.67
CA SER A 358 -72.13 0.17 -116.75
C SER A 358 -73.50 0.83 -116.98
N PHE A 359 -74.12 0.53 -118.12
CA PHE A 359 -75.54 0.78 -118.34
C PHE A 359 -76.31 -0.44 -117.87
N ASP A 360 -77.20 -0.28 -116.88
CA ASP A 360 -78.15 -1.33 -116.51
C ASP A 360 -79.24 -1.48 -117.59
N GLU A 361 -79.92 -2.64 -117.60
CA GLU A 361 -80.90 -3.09 -118.62
C GLU A 361 -82.04 -2.09 -118.93
N ASN A 362 -82.22 -1.06 -118.10
CA ASN A 362 -83.25 -0.02 -118.26
C ASN A 362 -82.75 1.29 -118.90
N ASN A 363 -81.51 1.34 -119.41
CA ASN A 363 -80.97 2.54 -120.08
C ASN A 363 -80.95 3.80 -119.18
N THR A 364 -80.94 3.61 -117.85
CA THR A 364 -80.85 4.67 -116.83
C THR A 364 -79.41 4.80 -116.32
N LEU A 365 -78.83 5.99 -116.48
CA LEU A 365 -77.46 6.32 -116.06
C LEU A 365 -77.43 6.58 -114.54
N THR A 366 -76.76 5.74 -113.75
CA THR A 366 -76.50 6.02 -112.32
C THR A 366 -75.33 7.02 -112.20
N ILE A 367 -75.66 8.28 -111.96
CA ILE A 367 -74.71 9.42 -111.90
C ILE A 367 -73.97 9.52 -110.56
N GLU A 368 -74.37 8.76 -109.55
CA GLU A 368 -73.87 8.93 -108.18
C GLU A 368 -72.38 8.57 -108.00
N GLU A 369 -71.72 7.92 -108.98
CA GLU A 369 -70.29 7.57 -108.87
C GLU A 369 -69.42 7.98 -110.08
N THR A 370 -69.95 8.65 -111.10
CA THR A 370 -69.28 8.67 -112.41
C THR A 370 -68.53 9.96 -112.77
N LEU A 371 -69.05 11.16 -112.47
CA LEU A 371 -68.31 12.40 -112.79
C LEU A 371 -67.13 12.69 -111.85
N PRO A 372 -67.24 12.57 -110.50
CA PRO A 372 -66.12 12.81 -109.61
C PRO A 372 -64.96 11.85 -109.85
N VAL A 373 -65.27 10.56 -110.10
CA VAL A 373 -64.28 9.53 -110.42
C VAL A 373 -63.64 9.78 -111.79
N PHE A 374 -64.43 10.21 -112.78
CA PHE A 374 -63.90 10.60 -114.09
C PHE A 374 -62.95 11.80 -113.96
N TRP A 375 -63.37 12.85 -113.24
CA TRP A 375 -62.56 14.06 -113.02
C TRP A 375 -61.30 13.76 -112.20
N SER A 376 -61.40 12.93 -111.17
CA SER A 376 -60.24 12.50 -110.39
C SER A 376 -59.28 11.66 -111.23
N THR A 377 -59.78 10.85 -112.16
CA THR A 377 -58.93 10.07 -113.08
C THR A 377 -58.17 10.98 -114.05
N LEU A 378 -58.84 12.00 -114.62
CA LEU A 378 -58.18 13.01 -115.48
C LEU A 378 -57.17 13.88 -114.73
N ASN A 379 -57.41 14.16 -113.44
CA ASN A 379 -56.45 14.86 -112.60
C ASN A 379 -55.29 13.96 -112.17
N LYS A 380 -55.56 12.67 -111.96
CA LYS A 380 -54.55 11.69 -111.54
C LYS A 380 -53.51 11.50 -112.64
N THR A 381 -53.89 11.40 -113.91
CA THR A 381 -52.92 11.30 -115.02
C THR A 381 -51.97 12.49 -115.07
N GLU A 382 -52.47 13.70 -114.79
CA GLU A 382 -51.63 14.90 -114.65
C GLU A 382 -50.72 14.83 -113.42
N HIS A 383 -51.25 14.42 -112.27
CA HIS A 383 -50.46 14.31 -111.04
C HIS A 383 -49.35 13.26 -111.16
N ASP A 384 -49.67 12.08 -111.70
CA ASP A 384 -48.74 10.98 -111.94
C ASP A 384 -47.62 11.40 -112.92
N LEU A 385 -47.95 12.20 -113.95
CA LEU A 385 -46.95 12.77 -114.86
C LEU A 385 -46.04 13.79 -114.15
N VAL A 386 -46.63 14.71 -113.37
CA VAL A 386 -45.86 15.73 -112.62
C VAL A 386 -44.94 15.06 -111.60
N GLU A 387 -45.41 14.01 -110.91
CA GLU A 387 -44.61 13.23 -109.99
C GLU A 387 -43.46 12.52 -110.73
N ALA A 388 -43.75 11.84 -111.85
CA ALA A 388 -42.74 11.19 -112.68
C ALA A 388 -41.67 12.17 -113.20
N ILE A 389 -42.04 13.39 -113.59
CA ILE A 389 -41.11 14.45 -114.01
C ILE A 389 -40.34 14.99 -112.80
N SER A 390 -40.99 15.21 -111.66
CA SER A 390 -40.32 15.74 -110.46
C SER A 390 -39.25 14.80 -109.92
N GLU A 391 -39.42 13.50 -110.16
CA GLU A 391 -38.46 12.46 -109.83
C GLU A 391 -37.47 12.14 -110.97
N SER A 392 -37.49 12.88 -112.09
CA SER A 392 -36.71 12.53 -113.29
C SER A 392 -35.21 12.43 -113.00
N SER A 393 -34.66 13.34 -112.18
CA SER A 393 -33.24 13.30 -111.80
C SER A 393 -32.84 12.00 -111.10
N THR A 394 -33.75 11.39 -110.35
CA THR A 394 -33.55 10.12 -109.64
C THR A 394 -33.77 8.93 -110.55
N ARG A 395 -34.79 8.97 -111.42
CA ARG A 395 -35.14 7.85 -112.32
C ARG A 395 -34.18 7.76 -113.52
N GLU A 396 -33.76 8.88 -114.10
CA GLU A 396 -32.74 8.94 -115.15
C GLU A 396 -31.39 8.35 -114.67
N MET A 397 -31.03 8.53 -113.40
CA MET A 397 -29.82 7.92 -112.81
C MET A 397 -29.97 6.41 -112.50
N MET A 398 -31.20 5.92 -112.26
CA MET A 398 -31.46 4.49 -112.01
C MET A 398 -31.47 3.67 -113.29
N ASP A 399 -32.06 4.18 -114.37
CA ASP A 399 -32.20 3.45 -115.64
C ASP A 399 -30.99 3.63 -116.58
N GLY A 400 -30.11 4.59 -116.29
CA GLY A 400 -28.80 4.72 -116.96
C GLY A 400 -28.82 5.31 -118.36
N ASP A 401 -29.99 5.62 -118.92
CA ASP A 401 -30.18 6.35 -120.17
C ASP A 401 -31.34 7.35 -120.07
N ALA A 402 -31.02 8.64 -120.08
CA ALA A 402 -32.03 9.71 -120.06
C ALA A 402 -32.93 9.67 -121.30
N GLY A 403 -32.44 9.20 -122.45
CA GLY A 403 -33.23 9.13 -123.68
C GLY A 403 -34.40 8.16 -123.58
N GLU A 404 -34.19 6.98 -122.98
CA GLU A 404 -35.24 5.99 -122.76
C GLU A 404 -36.30 6.47 -121.77
N PHE A 405 -35.91 7.15 -120.68
CA PHE A 405 -36.85 7.73 -119.72
C PHE A 405 -37.80 8.74 -120.41
N TRP A 406 -37.25 9.73 -121.13
CA TRP A 406 -38.07 10.76 -121.78
C TRP A 406 -38.93 10.20 -122.93
N MET A 407 -38.48 9.15 -123.61
CA MET A 407 -39.30 8.42 -124.58
C MET A 407 -40.44 7.65 -123.92
N GLY A 408 -40.22 7.07 -122.74
CA GLY A 408 -41.26 6.37 -121.96
C GLY A 408 -42.34 7.30 -121.40
N VAL A 409 -41.97 8.52 -121.00
CA VAL A 409 -42.92 9.52 -120.47
C VAL A 409 -43.69 10.25 -121.59
N LYS A 410 -43.25 10.13 -122.85
CA LYS A 410 -43.89 10.78 -124.00
C LYS A 410 -45.37 10.42 -124.15
N GLU A 411 -45.73 9.15 -124.00
CA GLU A 411 -47.14 8.72 -124.07
C GLU A 411 -47.96 9.34 -122.93
N SER A 412 -47.38 9.49 -121.73
CA SER A 412 -48.02 10.17 -120.61
C SER A 412 -48.23 11.67 -120.86
N PHE A 413 -47.34 12.34 -121.59
CA PHE A 413 -47.57 13.72 -122.04
C PHE A 413 -48.76 13.81 -123.00
N ASP A 414 -48.84 12.90 -123.98
CA ASP A 414 -49.96 12.86 -124.93
C ASP A 414 -51.29 12.57 -124.19
N ASP A 415 -51.29 11.66 -123.22
CA ASP A 415 -52.45 11.34 -122.38
C ASP A 415 -52.89 12.52 -121.50
N VAL A 416 -51.95 13.28 -120.93
CA VAL A 416 -52.26 14.50 -120.15
C VAL A 416 -52.78 15.60 -121.05
N LEU A 417 -52.26 15.74 -122.27
CA LEU A 417 -52.73 16.72 -123.26
C LEU A 417 -54.19 16.41 -123.65
N VAL A 418 -54.50 15.14 -123.91
CA VAL A 418 -55.88 14.66 -124.12
C VAL A 418 -56.74 14.87 -122.87
N SER A 419 -56.22 14.63 -121.66
CA SER A 419 -56.95 14.83 -120.40
C SER A 419 -57.28 16.31 -120.17
N LEU A 420 -56.36 17.21 -120.52
CA LEU A 420 -56.56 18.67 -120.46
C LEU A 420 -57.58 19.13 -121.49
N GLU A 421 -57.50 18.64 -122.73
CA GLU A 421 -58.50 18.93 -123.77
C GLU A 421 -59.90 18.45 -123.36
N ALA A 422 -60.00 17.25 -122.78
CA ALA A 422 -61.25 16.72 -122.26
C ALA A 422 -61.80 17.57 -121.10
N ARG A 423 -60.95 17.98 -120.15
CA ARG A 423 -61.35 18.89 -119.05
C ARG A 423 -61.77 20.27 -119.56
N LEU A 424 -61.05 20.85 -120.52
CA LEU A 424 -61.41 22.13 -121.14
C LEU A 424 -62.74 22.06 -121.89
N ALA A 425 -62.96 21.00 -122.66
CA ALA A 425 -64.23 20.76 -123.33
C ALA A 425 -65.37 20.59 -122.33
N MET A 426 -65.16 19.82 -121.25
CA MET A 426 -66.14 19.67 -120.18
C MET A 426 -66.41 20.97 -119.43
N LEU A 427 -65.39 21.78 -119.14
CA LEU A 427 -65.57 23.10 -118.52
C LEU A 427 -66.35 24.04 -119.43
N GLY A 428 -66.08 24.02 -120.74
CA GLY A 428 -66.87 24.75 -121.73
C GLY A 428 -68.34 24.30 -121.74
N ILE A 429 -68.59 22.99 -121.65
CA ILE A 429 -69.94 22.43 -121.57
C ILE A 429 -70.62 22.78 -120.25
N LEU A 430 -69.93 22.66 -119.12
CA LEU A 430 -70.44 23.04 -117.81
C LEU A 430 -70.74 24.53 -117.75
N HIS A 431 -69.87 25.37 -118.31
CA HIS A 431 -70.09 26.80 -118.46
C HIS A 431 -71.33 27.09 -119.31
N ASP A 432 -71.44 26.49 -120.51
CA ASP A 432 -72.58 26.71 -121.41
C ASP A 432 -73.89 26.21 -120.79
N ILE A 433 -73.87 25.07 -120.09
CA ILE A 433 -75.03 24.55 -119.35
C ILE A 433 -75.39 25.48 -118.19
N PHE A 434 -74.39 25.92 -117.42
CA PHE A 434 -74.59 26.81 -116.28
C PHE A 434 -75.24 28.12 -116.73
N PHE A 435 -74.80 28.71 -117.84
CA PHE A 435 -75.35 29.96 -118.36
C PHE A 435 -76.56 29.80 -119.31
N GLN A 436 -76.85 28.61 -119.83
CA GLN A 436 -78.09 28.32 -120.57
C GLN A 436 -79.27 27.95 -119.67
N ASN A 437 -79.02 27.40 -118.48
CA ASN A 437 -80.06 26.96 -117.54
C ASN A 437 -80.25 27.87 -116.33
N MET A 438 -79.44 28.93 -116.16
CA MET A 438 -79.67 29.97 -115.16
C MET A 438 -80.41 31.14 -115.80
N GLU A 439 -81.72 31.24 -115.53
CA GLU A 439 -82.44 32.50 -115.71
C GLU A 439 -82.00 33.48 -114.61
N ASN A 440 -81.89 34.78 -114.91
CA ASN A 440 -81.43 35.80 -113.94
C ASN A 440 -82.22 35.79 -112.60
N GLU A 441 -83.45 35.26 -112.60
CA GLU A 441 -84.30 35.13 -111.41
C GLU A 441 -83.82 34.05 -110.40
N ASP A 442 -83.03 33.07 -110.84
CA ASP A 442 -82.52 31.99 -109.96
C ASP A 442 -81.22 32.37 -109.24
N LEU A 443 -80.49 33.39 -109.74
CA LEU A 443 -79.35 34.01 -109.05
C LEU A 443 -79.81 34.91 -107.87
N GLU A 444 -81.04 35.41 -107.87
CA GLU A 444 -81.56 36.27 -106.80
C GLU A 444 -82.03 35.48 -105.56
N LYS A 445 -82.34 34.19 -105.69
CA LYS A 445 -82.75 33.33 -104.56
C LYS A 445 -81.59 32.77 -103.72
N THR A 446 -80.35 33.06 -104.09
CA THR A 446 -79.14 32.59 -103.38
C THR A 446 -78.44 33.68 -102.56
N THR A 447 -79.13 34.76 -102.18
CA THR A 447 -78.68 35.64 -101.07
C THR A 447 -78.90 34.97 -99.71
N GLY A 448 -78.29 33.80 -99.51
CA GLY A 448 -78.10 33.13 -98.23
C GLY A 448 -76.64 33.10 -97.78
N LEU A 449 -75.73 33.72 -98.53
CA LEU A 449 -74.36 33.95 -98.09
C LEU A 449 -74.37 35.07 -97.03
N PRO A 450 -73.85 34.84 -95.82
CA PRO A 450 -73.73 35.88 -94.82
C PRO A 450 -72.81 36.97 -95.37
N ILE A 451 -73.37 38.16 -95.58
CA ILE A 451 -72.60 39.39 -95.76
C ILE A 451 -71.71 39.49 -94.52
N SER A 452 -70.41 39.31 -94.71
CA SER A 452 -69.42 39.57 -93.68
C SER A 452 -69.55 41.04 -93.30
N LYS A 453 -70.10 41.31 -92.10
CA LYS A 453 -70.11 42.66 -91.56
C LYS A 453 -68.64 43.10 -91.44
N PRO A 454 -68.24 44.23 -92.03
CA PRO A 454 -66.89 44.73 -91.86
C PRO A 454 -66.67 45.04 -90.37
N LYS A 455 -65.57 44.52 -89.82
CA LYS A 455 -65.10 44.85 -88.47
C LYS A 455 -65.03 46.37 -88.34
N LYS A 456 -65.87 46.96 -87.47
CA LYS A 456 -65.62 48.31 -86.97
C LYS A 456 -64.53 48.23 -85.91
N LYS A 457 -63.57 49.14 -86.06
CA LYS A 457 -62.48 49.46 -85.12
C LYS A 457 -63.01 49.78 -83.74
#